data_AF-Q931C9-F1
#
_entry.id   AF-Q931C9-F1
#
_cell.length_a   1.000
_cell.length_b   1.000
_cell.length_c   1.000
_cell.angle_alpha   90.00
_cell.angle_beta   90.00
_cell.angle_gamma   90.00
#
_symmetry.space_group_name_H-M   'P 1'
#
loop_
_entity.id
_entity.type
_entity.pdbx_description
1 polymer ?
#
loop_
_entity_poly.entity_id
_entity_poly.type
_entity_poly.pdbx_seq_one_letter_code
_entity_poly.pdbx_strand_id
1 'polypeptide(L)' 'MSEWIDFERWPDCKRMERPGIVFEVTNGDQTLLTGCVVPLPLPSDWVAHPLRFRAVPQPRPRHSSPLPKPAGPQQ' A
#
# COMPACT_ATOMS: atom_id res chain seq x y z
N MET A 1 6.36 -16.43 -6.12
CA MET A 1 6.24 -14.96 -6.24
C MET A 1 4.88 -14.69 -6.85
N SER A 2 4.04 -13.83 -6.25
CA SER A 2 2.71 -13.53 -6.81
C SER A 2 2.85 -12.89 -8.19
N GLU A 3 2.04 -13.36 -9.13
CA GLU A 3 2.00 -12.87 -10.51
C GLU A 3 1.46 -11.43 -10.58
N TRP A 4 2.01 -10.64 -11.49
CA TRP A 4 1.52 -9.29 -11.77
C TRP A 4 0.30 -9.35 -12.68
N ILE A 5 -0.74 -8.63 -12.29
CA ILE A 5 -2.02 -8.53 -12.99
C ILE A 5 -2.13 -7.12 -13.56
N ASP A 6 -2.64 -7.00 -14.78
CA ASP A 6 -2.93 -5.71 -15.42
C ASP A 6 -3.87 -4.84 -14.57
N PHE A 7 -3.59 -3.53 -14.46
CA PHE A 7 -4.38 -2.62 -13.64
C PHE A 7 -5.81 -2.42 -14.13
N GLU A 8 -6.13 -2.71 -15.41
CA GLU A 8 -7.50 -2.74 -15.92
C GLU A 8 -8.40 -3.72 -15.12
N ARG A 9 -7.78 -4.73 -14.49
CA ARG A 9 -8.47 -5.69 -13.62
C ARG A 9 -8.51 -5.26 -12.16
N TRP A 10 -8.14 -4.03 -11.81
CA TRP A 10 -8.19 -3.54 -10.43
C TRP A 10 -9.56 -3.73 -9.76
N PRO A 11 -10.72 -3.55 -10.42
CA PRO A 11 -12.02 -3.83 -9.80
C PRO A 11 -12.19 -5.28 -9.31
N ASP A 12 -11.44 -6.25 -9.86
CA ASP A 12 -11.42 -7.64 -9.38
C ASP A 12 -10.68 -7.81 -8.05
N CYS A 13 -10.03 -6.77 -7.50
CA CYS A 13 -9.32 -6.84 -6.21
C CYS A 13 -10.23 -7.34 -5.08
N LYS A 14 -11.54 -7.08 -5.14
CA LYS A 14 -12.51 -7.55 -4.14
C LYS A 14 -12.63 -9.07 -4.07
N ARG A 15 -12.37 -9.76 -5.18
CA ARG A 15 -12.37 -11.23 -5.25
C ARG A 15 -11.08 -11.83 -4.68
N MET A 16 -10.02 -11.04 -4.62
CA MET A 16 -8.70 -11.42 -4.11
C MET A 16 -8.45 -10.98 -2.66
N GLU A 17 -9.27 -10.07 -2.14
CA GLU A 17 -9.17 -9.55 -0.78
C GLU A 17 -9.33 -10.67 0.26
N ARG A 18 -8.32 -10.83 1.12
CA ARG A 18 -8.28 -11.84 2.18
C ARG A 18 -7.49 -11.28 3.38
N PRO A 19 -7.77 -11.73 4.61
CA PRO A 19 -6.99 -11.33 5.78
C PRO A 19 -5.49 -11.60 5.59
N GLY A 20 -4.66 -10.63 5.95
CA GLY A 20 -3.20 -10.72 5.84
C GLY A 20 -2.65 -10.57 4.41
N ILE A 21 -3.49 -10.20 3.44
CA ILE A 21 -3.08 -9.85 2.08
C ILE A 21 -3.36 -8.36 1.82
N VAL A 22 -2.40 -7.70 1.18
CA VAL A 22 -2.55 -6.35 0.61
C VAL A 22 -2.18 -6.40 -0.87
N PHE A 23 -2.44 -5.33 -1.60
CA PHE A 23 -2.09 -5.21 -3.00
C PHE A 23 -0.91 -4.28 -3.16
N GLU A 24 0.11 -4.76 -3.87
CA GLU A 24 1.18 -3.93 -4.37
C GLU A 24 0.80 -3.47 -5.78
N VAL A 25 0.67 -2.16 -5.94
CA VAL A 25 0.36 -1.49 -7.21
C VAL A 25 1.61 -0.76 -7.68
N THR A 26 1.91 -0.77 -8.97
CA THR A 26 3.05 -0.07 -9.53
C THR A 26 2.72 0.61 -10.86
N ASN A 27 3.32 1.77 -11.07
CA ASN A 27 3.32 2.49 -12.35
C ASN A 27 4.64 2.29 -13.14
N GLY A 28 5.51 1.37 -12.71
CA GLY A 28 6.81 1.11 -13.33
C GLY A 28 7.98 1.76 -12.60
N ASP A 29 7.78 2.96 -12.06
CA ASP A 29 8.80 3.72 -11.34
C ASP A 29 8.61 3.68 -9.81
N GLN A 30 7.35 3.71 -9.38
CA GLN A 30 6.93 3.75 -7.99
C GLN A 30 6.04 2.56 -7.65
N THR A 31 5.98 2.22 -6.37
CA THR A 31 5.10 1.19 -5.83
C THR A 31 4.29 1.72 -4.66
N LEU A 32 3.06 1.22 -4.53
CA LEU A 32 2.12 1.55 -3.46
C LEU A 32 1.58 0.25 -2.88
N LEU A 33 1.63 0.10 -1.57
CA LEU A 33 0.92 -0.96 -0.85
C LEU A 33 -0.41 -0.43 -0.35
N THR A 34 -1.50 -1.07 -0.73
CA THR A 34 -2.85 -0.62 -0.45
C THR A 34 -3.82 -1.80 -0.28
N GLY A 35 -4.94 -1.56 0.41
CA GLY A 35 -6.07 -2.49 0.39
C GLY A 35 -6.85 -2.43 -0.93
N CYS A 36 -7.91 -3.22 -1.06
CA CYS A 36 -8.79 -3.13 -2.21
C CYS A 36 -9.80 -1.98 -2.05
N VAL A 37 -9.47 -0.82 -2.62
CA VAL A 37 -10.30 0.37 -2.66
C VAL A 37 -10.55 0.76 -4.12
N VAL A 38 -11.82 0.94 -4.49
CA VAL A 38 -12.24 1.26 -5.86
C VAL A 38 -13.12 2.53 -5.82
N PRO A 39 -12.76 3.62 -6.53
CA PRO A 39 -11.51 3.80 -7.30
C PRO A 39 -10.28 3.83 -6.38
N LEU A 40 -9.10 3.46 -6.91
CA LEU A 40 -7.85 3.51 -6.15
C LEU A 40 -7.46 4.96 -5.89
N PRO A 41 -7.34 5.42 -4.63
CA PRO A 41 -6.76 6.73 -4.35
C PRO A 41 -5.27 6.72 -4.68
N LEU A 42 -4.85 7.51 -5.67
CA LEU A 42 -3.45 7.64 -6.05
C LEU A 42 -2.75 8.71 -5.22
N PRO A 43 -1.48 8.49 -4.83
CA PRO A 43 -0.64 9.53 -4.26
C PRO A 43 -0.50 10.72 -5.22
N SER A 44 -0.45 11.94 -4.69
CA SER A 44 -0.38 13.16 -5.49
C SER A 44 0.92 13.31 -6.30
N ASP A 45 1.97 12.60 -5.89
CA ASP A 45 3.27 12.57 -6.55
C ASP A 45 3.35 11.59 -7.73
N TRP A 46 2.30 10.77 -7.95
CA TRP A 46 2.25 9.84 -9.07
C TRP A 46 1.86 10.56 -10.36
N VAL A 47 2.85 10.80 -11.23
CA VAL A 47 2.65 11.40 -12.55
C VAL A 47 2.09 10.37 -13.55
N ALA A 48 2.57 9.12 -13.47
CA ALA A 48 2.16 8.04 -14.35
C ALA A 48 1.02 7.20 -13.75
N HIS A 49 0.11 6.76 -14.62
CA HIS A 49 -0.99 5.87 -14.23
C HIS A 49 -0.46 4.51 -13.76
N PRO A 50 -1.15 3.84 -12.82
CA PRO A 50 -0.85 2.47 -12.44
C PRO A 50 -0.90 1.53 -13.65
N LEU A 51 0.06 0.62 -13.74
CA LEU A 51 0.16 -0.33 -14.85
C LEU A 51 -0.25 -1.73 -14.44
N ARG A 52 0.12 -2.14 -13.23
CA ARG A 52 -0.09 -3.50 -12.75
C ARG A 52 -0.17 -3.56 -11.24
N PHE A 53 -0.76 -4.63 -10.74
CA PHE A 53 -0.85 -4.90 -9.32
C PHE A 53 -0.70 -6.39 -9.01
N ARG A 54 -0.39 -6.73 -7.76
CA ARG A 54 -0.36 -8.13 -7.30
C ARG A 54 -0.77 -8.23 -5.84
N ALA A 55 -1.37 -9.37 -5.47
CA ALA A 55 -1.64 -9.69 -4.09
C ALA A 55 -0.35 -10.13 -3.37
N VAL A 56 0.00 -9.48 -2.27
CA VAL A 56 1.19 -9.78 -1.46
C VAL A 56 0.83 -9.94 0.01
N PRO A 57 1.60 -10.72 0.79
CA PRO A 57 1.44 -10.74 2.24
C PRO A 57 1.58 -9.34 2.84
N GLN A 58 0.68 -9.00 3.76
CA GLN A 58 0.75 -7.75 4.50
C GLN A 58 2.09 -7.67 5.25
N PRO A 59 2.85 -6.57 5.10
CA PRO A 59 4.06 -6.36 5.88
C PRO A 59 3.74 -6.40 7.37
N ARG A 60 4.66 -6.96 8.16
CA ARG A 60 4.49 -6.97 9.62
C ARG A 60 4.45 -5.51 10.13
N PRO A 61 3.54 -5.19 11.07
CA PRO A 61 3.54 -3.89 11.72
C PRO A 61 4.92 -3.58 12.27
N ARG A 62 5.41 -2.37 12.01
CA ARG A 62 6.68 -1.92 12.58
C ARG A 62 6.41 -1.40 13.99
N HIS A 63 7.14 -1.92 14.98
CA HIS A 63 7.06 -1.38 16.33
C HIS A 63 7.49 0.10 16.32
N SER A 64 6.72 0.94 17.00
CA SER A 64 7.12 2.31 17.27
C SER A 64 8.17 2.36 18.37
N SER A 65 9.06 3.34 18.28
CA SER A 65 9.86 3.74 19.43
C SER A 65 8.93 4.38 20.48
N PRO A 66 9.25 4.25 21.78
CA PRO A 66 8.54 4.98 22.82
C PRO A 66 8.48 6.47 22.51
N LEU A 67 7.36 7.12 22.89
CA LEU A 67 7.26 8.56 22.81
C LEU A 67 8.41 9.21 23.60
N PRO A 68 9.01 10.31 23.10
CA PRO A 68 10.06 10.99 23.83
C PRO A 68 9.52 11.45 25.19
N LYS A 69 10.38 11.44 26.22
CA LYS A 69 10.01 11.96 27.53
C LYS A 69 9.64 13.45 27.39
N PRO A 70 8.63 13.94 28.15
CA PRO A 70 8.31 15.37 28.17
C PRO A 70 9.56 16.19 28.47
N ALA A 71 9.75 17.31 27.77
CA ALA A 71 10.74 18.29 28.16
C ALA A 71 10.36 18.79 29.56
N GLY A 72 11.26 18.66 30.53
CA GLY A 72 11.07 19.22 31.87
C GLY A 72 10.87 20.75 31.81
N PRO A 73 10.42 21.38 32.91
CA PRO A 73 10.25 22.82 32.96
C PRO A 73 11.55 23.52 32.56
N GLN A 74 11.49 24.41 31.58
CA GLN A 74 12.59 25.33 31.28
C GLN A 74 12.70 26.30 32.48
N GLN A 75 13.84 26.29 33.16
CA GLN A 75 14.18 27.30 34.17
C GLN A 75 14.88 28.49 33.51
#